data_AF-A0A626NDF5-F1
#
_entry.id   AF-A0A626NDF5-F1
#
_cell.length_a   1.000
_cell.length_b   1.000
_cell.length_c   1.000
_cell.angle_alpha   90.00
_cell.angle_beta   90.00
_cell.angle_gamma   90.00
#
_symmetry.space_group_name_H-M   'P 1'
#
loop_
_entity.id
_entity.type
_entity.pdbx_description
1 polymer ?
#
loop_
_entity_poly.entity_id
_entity_poly.type
_entity_poly.pdbx_seq_one_letter_code
_entity_poly.pdbx_strand_id
1 'polypeptide(L)'
;MKAKFRNTIFEEVYFGKEIDDRNLEKSNSFGSCSFEYTDFSNCHFKNEVYFKNNEFKQVFFRNSKFNDNVYFNNSIFKDYTDFNECEFEKTTSFYGVTFEKTPNFSQVIFKGNLNAINAKLNFTFDDLQQRIKQECTSYESQRTTKKAGVIPNLYQEKSLDKFANDFRDSFRTFKNALIKDNNLLDASNFHKYELYCKEIELKQNWDKKGENVKNTTDLEKNVSRIRDFVDFLLLGFYRKLCDHHTDFLKVFNNLILLISLYILFIFVGSFEFDLEKKSIQNLNKTSDMFSYLTKVKEVIINFSFMQQYYNHILISFVAVCFICLIVIFYKIFKNIKLDFIIIKN
;
A
#
# COMPACT_ATOMS: atom_id res chain seq x y z
N MET A 1 5.93 27.31 15.95
CA MET A 1 4.70 28.13 15.93
C MET A 1 3.48 27.25 15.70
N LYS A 2 2.35 27.47 16.38
CA LYS A 2 1.07 26.84 16.03
C LYS A 2 0.19 27.88 15.32
N ALA A 3 -0.34 27.56 14.14
CA ALA A 3 -1.16 28.47 13.36
C ALA A 3 -2.42 27.76 12.81
N LYS A 4 -3.54 28.49 12.73
CA LYS A 4 -4.82 27.97 12.23
C LYS A 4 -5.46 29.03 11.35
N PHE A 5 -5.59 28.73 10.06
CA PHE A 5 -6.09 29.64 9.03
C PHE A 5 -7.34 29.09 8.33
N ARG A 6 -8.13 28.23 8.97
CA ARG A 6 -9.27 27.56 8.31
C ARG A 6 -10.21 28.54 7.60
N ASN A 7 -10.68 28.16 6.41
CA ASN A 7 -11.59 28.97 5.57
C ASN A 7 -11.02 30.36 5.17
N THR A 8 -9.71 30.50 5.06
CA THR A 8 -9.06 31.78 4.72
C THR A 8 -8.75 31.85 3.23
N ILE A 9 -8.90 33.06 2.66
CA ILE A 9 -8.43 33.39 1.33
C ILE A 9 -7.08 34.10 1.46
N PHE A 10 -6.09 33.58 0.74
CA PHE A 10 -4.77 34.16 0.66
C PHE A 10 -4.52 34.67 -0.76
N GLU A 11 -4.11 35.93 -0.88
CA GLU A 11 -3.71 36.52 -2.16
C GLU A 11 -2.31 36.02 -2.56
N GLU A 12 -1.26 36.48 -1.89
CA GLU A 12 0.13 36.05 -2.12
C GLU A 12 0.78 35.65 -0.79
N VAL A 13 1.42 34.47 -0.74
CA VAL A 13 2.00 33.93 0.50
C VAL A 13 3.33 33.24 0.26
N TYR A 14 4.31 33.58 1.10
CA TYR A 14 5.64 32.99 1.09
C TYR A 14 5.93 32.35 2.45
N PHE A 15 6.38 31.10 2.41
CA PHE A 15 6.88 30.34 3.53
C PHE A 15 8.27 29.79 3.17
N GLY A 16 9.35 30.19 3.85
CA GLY A 16 10.68 29.66 3.50
C GLY A 16 11.88 30.24 4.28
N LYS A 17 12.95 29.43 4.38
CA LYS A 17 14.22 29.81 5.03
C LYS A 17 15.05 30.84 4.25
N GLU A 18 14.87 30.94 2.94
CA GLU A 18 15.53 31.92 2.07
C GLU A 18 14.47 32.87 1.54
N ILE A 19 14.23 33.94 2.28
CA ILE A 19 13.55 35.11 1.77
C ILE A 19 14.64 36.09 1.35
N ASP A 20 15.03 36.08 0.08
CA ASP A 20 16.00 37.04 -0.46
C ASP A 20 15.51 37.69 -1.76
N ASP A 21 14.18 37.85 -1.90
CA ASP A 21 13.58 38.49 -3.08
C ASP A 21 12.97 39.85 -2.74
N ARG A 22 13.34 40.88 -3.50
CA ARG A 22 13.05 42.30 -3.28
C ARG A 22 11.58 42.69 -3.56
N ASN A 23 10.65 41.74 -3.56
CA ASN A 23 9.23 41.94 -3.86
C ASN A 23 8.28 41.72 -2.68
N LEU A 24 8.80 41.59 -1.45
CA LEU A 24 8.02 41.29 -0.23
C LEU A 24 7.07 42.37 0.26
N GLU A 25 7.07 43.58 -0.31
CA GLU A 25 6.27 44.68 0.24
C GLU A 25 4.74 44.48 0.08
N LYS A 26 4.30 43.43 -0.62
CA LYS A 26 2.87 43.16 -0.89
C LYS A 26 2.36 41.76 -0.48
N SER A 27 3.18 40.91 0.12
CA SER A 27 2.83 39.50 0.35
C SER A 27 2.85 39.09 1.84
N ASN A 28 2.03 38.10 2.20
CA ASN A 28 2.07 37.50 3.54
C ASN A 28 3.31 36.60 3.63
N SER A 29 4.37 37.09 4.26
CA SER A 29 5.63 36.35 4.38
C SER A 29 5.84 35.82 5.78
N PHE A 30 5.87 34.50 5.91
CA PHE A 30 6.23 33.78 7.12
C PHE A 30 7.60 33.16 6.87
N GLY A 31 8.69 33.79 7.30
CA GLY A 31 10.06 33.38 6.94
C GLY A 31 10.51 31.97 7.32
N SER A 32 11.69 31.83 7.92
CA SER A 32 12.20 30.54 8.38
C SER A 32 11.35 30.02 9.55
N CYS A 33 10.14 29.53 9.25
CA CYS A 33 9.16 29.15 10.25
C CYS A 33 9.17 27.63 10.44
N SER A 34 9.69 27.17 11.59
CA SER A 34 9.35 25.84 12.07
C SER A 34 7.94 25.87 12.65
N PHE A 35 6.98 25.43 11.83
CA PHE A 35 5.60 25.25 12.26
C PHE A 35 5.49 23.93 13.04
N GLU A 36 5.06 24.04 14.29
CA GLU A 36 4.80 22.88 15.14
C GLU A 36 3.47 22.23 14.75
N TYR A 37 2.50 23.07 14.38
CA TYR A 37 1.19 22.66 13.89
C TYR A 37 0.65 23.78 13.01
N THR A 38 0.26 23.48 11.77
CA THR A 38 -0.43 24.46 10.92
C THR A 38 -1.66 23.86 10.26
N ASP A 39 -2.78 24.56 10.32
CA ASP A 39 -4.02 24.11 9.70
C ASP A 39 -4.51 25.13 8.67
N PHE A 40 -4.33 24.79 7.41
CA PHE A 40 -4.83 25.50 6.24
C PHE A 40 -6.10 24.85 5.67
N SER A 41 -6.83 24.00 6.41
CA SER A 41 -7.99 23.30 5.84
C SER A 41 -9.05 24.27 5.31
N ASN A 42 -9.60 23.98 4.12
CA ASN A 42 -10.55 24.81 3.38
C ASN A 42 -10.01 26.20 3.00
N CYS A 43 -8.69 26.37 2.85
CA CYS A 43 -8.13 27.65 2.39
C CYS A 43 -8.20 27.77 0.86
N HIS A 44 -8.19 29.02 0.40
CA HIS A 44 -8.06 29.34 -1.02
C HIS A 44 -6.84 30.21 -1.27
N PHE A 45 -5.85 29.69 -1.99
CA PHE A 45 -4.66 30.42 -2.39
C PHE A 45 -4.81 30.88 -3.84
N LYS A 46 -4.90 32.20 -4.04
CA LYS A 46 -5.20 32.78 -5.35
C LYS A 46 -3.98 32.88 -6.27
N ASN A 47 -2.83 33.30 -5.72
CA ASN A 47 -1.59 33.45 -6.48
C ASN A 47 -0.60 32.33 -6.12
N GLU A 48 0.61 32.47 -6.65
CA GLU A 48 1.70 31.52 -6.46
C GLU A 48 2.07 31.38 -4.99
N VAL A 49 2.31 30.15 -4.53
CA VAL A 49 2.64 29.85 -3.14
C VAL A 49 3.96 29.10 -3.02
N TYR A 50 4.81 29.62 -2.15
CA TYR A 50 6.14 29.07 -1.91
C TYR A 50 6.19 28.45 -0.52
N PHE A 51 6.37 27.14 -0.44
CA PHE A 51 6.63 26.37 0.78
C PHE A 51 8.00 25.71 0.75
N LYS A 52 8.98 26.30 0.05
CA LYS A 52 10.30 25.70 -0.21
C LYS A 52 11.20 25.69 1.04
N ASN A 53 12.04 24.67 1.16
CA ASN A 53 13.08 24.54 2.21
C ASN A 53 12.54 24.64 3.65
N ASN A 54 11.31 24.18 3.89
CA ASN A 54 10.66 24.23 5.20
C ASN A 54 10.69 22.89 5.92
N GLU A 55 10.65 22.95 7.25
CA GLU A 55 10.41 21.80 8.11
C GLU A 55 9.01 21.95 8.73
N PHE A 56 8.04 21.24 8.18
CA PHE A 56 6.71 21.14 8.76
C PHE A 56 6.71 20.02 9.79
N LYS A 57 6.33 20.29 11.04
CA LYS A 57 6.01 19.19 11.98
C LYS A 57 4.69 18.55 11.55
N GLN A 58 3.56 19.20 11.86
CA GLN A 58 2.24 18.73 11.44
C GLN A 58 1.52 19.81 10.64
N VAL A 59 1.00 19.47 9.46
CA VAL A 59 0.31 20.44 8.60
C VAL A 59 -0.87 19.84 7.85
N PHE A 60 -1.97 20.58 7.78
CA PHE A 60 -3.21 20.15 7.13
C PHE A 60 -3.61 21.15 6.06
N PHE A 61 -3.82 20.66 4.84
CA PHE A 61 -4.32 21.43 3.69
C PHE A 61 -5.68 20.94 3.21
N ARG A 62 -6.29 19.98 3.90
CA ARG A 62 -7.55 19.32 3.52
C ARG A 62 -8.58 20.28 2.88
N ASN A 63 -9.14 19.89 1.74
CA ASN A 63 -10.16 20.66 0.99
C ASN A 63 -9.70 22.07 0.56
N SER A 64 -8.39 22.32 0.48
CA SER A 64 -7.86 23.61 0.02
C SER A 64 -7.69 23.66 -1.49
N LYS A 65 -7.80 24.87 -2.04
CA LYS A 65 -7.63 25.13 -3.46
C LYS A 65 -6.44 26.05 -3.71
N PHE A 66 -5.60 25.68 -4.67
CA PHE A 66 -4.45 26.47 -5.14
C PHE A 66 -4.69 26.83 -6.61
N ASN A 67 -4.93 28.11 -6.88
CA ASN A 67 -5.25 28.60 -8.22
C ASN A 67 -4.03 28.85 -9.11
N ASP A 68 -2.85 28.93 -8.52
CA ASP A 68 -1.59 29.10 -9.23
C ASP A 68 -0.57 28.02 -8.83
N ASN A 69 0.68 28.14 -9.29
CA ASN A 69 1.72 27.19 -8.98
C ASN A 69 1.99 27.13 -7.47
N VAL A 70 2.38 25.95 -6.98
CA VAL A 70 2.77 25.73 -5.59
C VAL A 70 4.05 24.89 -5.52
N TYR A 71 4.96 25.29 -4.64
CA TYR A 71 6.27 24.64 -4.51
C TYR A 71 6.57 24.24 -3.07
N PHE A 72 6.61 22.93 -2.81
CA PHE A 72 7.03 22.32 -1.55
C PHE A 72 8.49 21.85 -1.60
N ASN A 73 9.29 22.39 -2.51
CA ASN A 73 10.59 21.83 -2.88
C ASN A 73 11.54 21.76 -1.68
N ASN A 74 12.23 20.62 -1.55
CA ASN A 74 13.19 20.31 -0.48
C ASN A 74 12.63 20.46 0.94
N SER A 75 11.31 20.46 1.10
CA SER A 75 10.68 20.52 2.42
C SER A 75 10.58 19.15 3.07
N ILE A 76 10.57 19.14 4.39
CA ILE A 76 10.49 17.94 5.21
C ILE A 76 9.19 18.00 6.03
N PHE A 77 8.32 17.03 5.83
CA PHE A 77 7.12 16.81 6.63
C PHE A 77 7.45 15.76 7.71
N LYS A 78 7.71 16.22 8.93
CA LYS A 78 8.19 15.39 10.06
C LYS A 78 7.10 14.54 10.72
N ASP A 79 5.84 14.93 10.57
CA ASP A 79 4.67 14.22 11.07
C ASP A 79 3.60 14.11 9.96
N TYR A 80 2.43 13.58 10.29
CA TYR A 80 1.30 13.43 9.39
C TYR A 80 0.95 14.74 8.69
N THR A 81 0.80 14.66 7.37
CA THR A 81 0.35 15.75 6.50
C THR A 81 -0.83 15.31 5.68
N ASP A 82 -1.84 16.16 5.59
CA ASP A 82 -3.11 15.84 4.94
C ASP A 82 -3.42 16.84 3.82
N PHE A 83 -3.41 16.35 2.58
CA PHE A 83 -3.80 17.03 1.36
C PHE A 83 -5.09 16.45 0.77
N ASN A 84 -5.87 15.72 1.57
CA ASN A 84 -7.11 15.11 1.11
C ASN A 84 -8.04 16.16 0.48
N GLU A 85 -8.60 15.83 -0.68
CA GLU A 85 -9.52 16.70 -1.44
C GLU A 85 -8.91 18.08 -1.80
N CYS A 86 -7.58 18.22 -1.83
CA CYS A 86 -6.94 19.42 -2.37
C CYS A 86 -7.10 19.52 -3.90
N GLU A 87 -7.25 20.73 -4.40
CA GLU A 87 -7.28 21.04 -5.83
C GLU A 87 -6.12 21.97 -6.21
N PHE A 88 -5.31 21.53 -7.15
CA PHE A 88 -4.18 22.30 -7.71
C PHE A 88 -4.45 22.60 -9.19
N GLU A 89 -4.72 23.87 -9.50
CA GLU A 89 -5.09 24.31 -10.85
C GLU A 89 -3.88 24.31 -11.81
N LYS A 90 -2.69 24.65 -11.31
CA LYS A 90 -1.44 24.70 -12.10
C LYS A 90 -0.37 23.75 -11.56
N THR A 91 0.91 24.04 -11.83
CA THR A 91 2.02 23.16 -11.48
C THR A 91 2.16 23.03 -9.96
N THR A 92 2.23 21.80 -9.47
CA THR A 92 2.58 21.48 -8.08
C THR A 92 3.89 20.75 -8.04
N SER A 93 4.85 21.28 -7.27
CA SER A 93 6.16 20.65 -7.14
C SER A 93 6.41 20.16 -5.71
N PHE A 94 6.66 18.87 -5.61
CA PHE A 94 7.16 18.15 -4.44
C PHE A 94 8.61 17.70 -4.67
N TYR A 95 9.37 18.45 -5.48
CA TYR A 95 10.73 18.10 -5.82
C TYR A 95 11.59 17.98 -4.55
N GLY A 96 12.25 16.83 -4.35
CA GLY A 96 13.13 16.61 -3.21
C GLY A 96 12.44 16.60 -1.84
N VAL A 97 11.09 16.52 -1.79
CA VAL A 97 10.36 16.48 -0.53
C VAL A 97 10.66 15.21 0.26
N THR A 98 10.63 15.26 1.59
CA THR A 98 10.68 14.06 2.44
C THR A 98 9.44 13.99 3.33
N PHE A 99 8.74 12.86 3.29
CA PHE A 99 7.63 12.53 4.20
C PHE A 99 8.10 11.51 5.23
N GLU A 100 8.29 11.94 6.48
CA GLU A 100 8.71 11.08 7.61
C GLU A 100 7.56 10.23 8.17
N LYS A 101 6.31 10.60 7.85
CA LYS A 101 5.10 9.85 8.14
C LYS A 101 4.23 9.77 6.89
N THR A 102 3.34 8.79 6.85
CA THR A 102 2.46 8.53 5.71
C THR A 102 1.63 9.78 5.35
N PRO A 103 1.87 10.43 4.20
CA PRO A 103 1.06 11.56 3.78
C PRO A 103 -0.28 11.07 3.22
N ASN A 104 -1.31 11.90 3.34
CA ASN A 104 -2.60 11.64 2.70
C ASN A 104 -2.81 12.58 1.50
N PHE A 105 -2.96 12.01 0.31
CA PHE A 105 -3.33 12.71 -0.92
C PHE A 105 -4.60 12.12 -1.54
N SER A 106 -5.46 11.50 -0.72
CA SER A 106 -6.71 10.90 -1.20
C SER A 106 -7.56 11.95 -1.90
N GLN A 107 -8.16 11.60 -3.03
CA GLN A 107 -9.04 12.50 -3.80
C GLN A 107 -8.41 13.86 -4.17
N VAL A 108 -7.08 13.96 -4.18
CA VAL A 108 -6.39 15.16 -4.68
C VAL A 108 -6.61 15.30 -6.19
N ILE A 109 -6.74 16.53 -6.66
CA ILE A 109 -6.88 16.84 -8.08
C ILE A 109 -5.69 17.71 -8.50
N PHE A 110 -4.82 17.16 -9.34
CA PHE A 110 -3.78 17.91 -10.04
C PHE A 110 -4.24 18.15 -11.49
N LYS A 111 -4.64 19.38 -11.81
CA LYS A 111 -4.99 19.76 -13.19
C LYS A 111 -3.75 20.17 -13.99
N GLY A 112 -2.80 20.81 -13.34
CA GLY A 112 -1.48 21.09 -13.89
C GLY A 112 -0.49 19.93 -13.71
N ASN A 113 0.80 20.21 -13.95
CA ASN A 113 1.83 19.19 -13.81
C ASN A 113 2.16 18.91 -12.34
N LEU A 114 2.29 17.63 -11.97
CA LEU A 114 2.80 17.19 -10.67
C LEU A 114 4.27 16.80 -10.83
N ASN A 115 5.19 17.58 -10.25
CA ASN A 115 6.60 17.20 -10.17
C ASN A 115 6.88 16.50 -8.83
N ALA A 116 7.14 15.20 -8.88
CA ALA A 116 7.42 14.37 -7.72
C ALA A 116 8.87 13.83 -7.68
N ILE A 117 9.76 14.34 -8.54
CA ILE A 117 11.14 13.85 -8.68
C ILE A 117 11.88 13.97 -7.34
N ASN A 118 12.62 12.92 -6.96
CA ASN A 118 13.37 12.85 -5.70
C ASN A 118 12.49 12.95 -4.43
N ALA A 119 11.16 12.79 -4.53
CA ALA A 119 10.30 12.69 -3.36
C ALA A 119 10.58 11.40 -2.59
N LYS A 120 10.74 11.50 -1.26
CA LYS A 120 11.10 10.37 -0.38
C LYS A 120 9.99 10.04 0.61
N LEU A 121 9.70 8.75 0.75
CA LEU A 121 8.79 8.19 1.74
C LEU A 121 9.61 7.49 2.83
N ASN A 122 9.76 8.10 4.00
CA ASN A 122 10.56 7.59 5.11
C ASN A 122 9.70 7.00 6.24
N PHE A 123 8.81 6.07 5.86
CA PHE A 123 7.98 5.31 6.80
C PHE A 123 7.92 3.84 6.34
N THR A 124 7.37 2.97 7.16
CA THR A 124 7.26 1.53 6.88
C THR A 124 5.83 1.13 6.46
N PHE A 125 5.66 -0.12 6.02
CA PHE A 125 4.32 -0.69 5.81
C PHE A 125 3.46 -0.68 7.07
N ASP A 126 4.06 -0.95 8.23
CA ASP A 126 3.35 -0.94 9.50
C ASP A 126 2.88 0.48 9.88
N ASP A 127 3.71 1.51 9.62
CA ASP A 127 3.32 2.92 9.79
C ASP A 127 2.11 3.27 8.92
N LEU A 128 2.13 2.86 7.63
CA LEU A 128 1.00 3.08 6.71
C LEU A 128 -0.26 2.36 7.17
N GLN A 129 -0.14 1.09 7.60
CA GLN A 129 -1.29 0.34 8.11
C GLN A 129 -1.88 0.98 9.37
N GLN A 130 -1.03 1.44 10.28
CA GLN A 130 -1.46 2.15 11.49
C GLN A 130 -2.16 3.47 11.12
N ARG A 131 -1.61 4.25 10.19
CA ARG A 131 -2.23 5.50 9.72
C ARG A 131 -3.61 5.26 9.12
N ILE A 132 -3.77 4.28 8.21
CA ILE A 132 -5.07 3.96 7.61
C ILE A 132 -6.10 3.60 8.69
N LYS A 133 -5.71 2.79 9.68
CA LYS A 133 -6.59 2.46 10.81
C LYS A 133 -6.96 3.69 11.64
N GLN A 134 -5.99 4.56 11.95
CA GLN A 134 -6.21 5.79 12.70
C GLN A 134 -7.19 6.73 11.98
N GLU A 135 -7.07 6.90 10.67
CA GLU A 135 -8.00 7.71 9.88
C GLU A 135 -9.42 7.10 9.88
N CYS A 136 -9.53 5.78 9.72
CA CYS A 136 -10.80 5.05 9.78
C CYS A 136 -11.49 5.22 11.15
N THR A 137 -10.77 4.97 12.24
CA THR A 137 -11.30 5.13 13.61
C THR A 137 -11.63 6.58 13.93
N SER A 138 -10.83 7.54 13.45
CA SER A 138 -11.10 8.97 13.63
C SER A 138 -12.38 9.40 12.89
N TYR A 139 -12.59 8.90 11.68
CA TYR A 139 -13.81 9.13 10.92
C TYR A 139 -15.05 8.53 11.59
N GLU A 140 -14.98 7.28 12.03
CA GLU A 140 -16.06 6.61 12.77
C GLU A 140 -16.39 7.33 14.07
N SER A 141 -15.36 7.78 14.81
CA SER A 141 -15.54 8.57 16.04
C SER A 141 -16.25 9.89 15.72
N GLN A 142 -15.85 10.61 14.68
CA GLN A 142 -16.52 11.87 14.27
C GLN A 142 -17.96 11.63 13.78
N ARG A 143 -18.22 10.52 13.08
CA ARG A 143 -19.56 10.11 12.64
C ARG A 143 -20.48 9.84 13.83
N THR A 144 -19.97 9.21 14.89
CA THR A 144 -20.75 8.80 16.08
C THR A 144 -20.86 9.90 17.15
N THR A 145 -19.87 10.81 17.26
CA THR A 145 -19.84 11.89 18.28
C THR A 145 -20.60 13.17 17.88
N LYS A 146 -21.03 13.32 16.63
CA LYS A 146 -21.92 14.44 16.24
C LYS A 146 -23.31 14.25 16.89
N LYS A 147 -23.48 14.91 18.04
CA LYS A 147 -24.68 15.09 18.90
C LYS A 147 -26.04 14.69 18.30
N ALA A 148 -26.81 13.98 19.12
CA ALA A 148 -28.27 13.86 19.02
C ALA A 148 -28.92 15.19 18.62
N GLY A 149 -29.50 15.25 17.42
CA GLY A 149 -30.17 16.43 16.86
C GLY A 149 -29.62 16.95 15.53
N VAL A 150 -28.48 16.44 15.04
CA VAL A 150 -27.99 16.72 13.68
C VAL A 150 -28.45 15.61 12.74
N ILE A 151 -28.96 15.97 11.55
CA ILE A 151 -29.53 15.05 10.54
C ILE A 151 -28.63 13.80 10.40
N PRO A 152 -29.13 12.58 10.65
CA PRO A 152 -28.33 11.35 10.78
C PRO A 152 -27.48 10.88 9.58
N ASN A 153 -27.36 11.65 8.49
CA ASN A 153 -26.89 11.14 7.20
C ASN A 153 -25.79 11.97 6.49
N LEU A 154 -25.08 12.87 7.17
CA LEU A 154 -24.03 13.65 6.49
C LEU A 154 -22.74 12.84 6.18
N TYR A 155 -22.54 11.69 6.84
CA TYR A 155 -21.37 10.84 6.64
C TYR A 155 -21.81 9.38 6.48
N GLN A 156 -21.59 8.84 5.28
CA GLN A 156 -21.87 7.44 4.98
C GLN A 156 -20.88 6.52 5.69
N GLU A 157 -21.27 5.27 5.91
CA GLU A 157 -20.33 4.27 6.41
C GLU A 157 -19.18 4.06 5.43
N LYS A 158 -17.96 4.19 5.95
CA LYS A 158 -16.73 4.01 5.19
C LYS A 158 -15.87 2.99 5.90
N SER A 159 -15.79 1.81 5.30
CA SER A 159 -15.02 0.68 5.79
C SER A 159 -13.52 0.85 5.56
N LEU A 160 -12.72 0.05 6.26
CA LEU A 160 -11.26 0.09 6.18
C LEU A 160 -10.72 -0.13 4.76
N ASP A 161 -11.36 -0.97 3.96
CA ASP A 161 -10.99 -1.17 2.55
C ASP A 161 -11.13 0.11 1.72
N LYS A 162 -12.18 0.91 1.97
CA LYS A 162 -12.35 2.20 1.28
C LYS A 162 -11.27 3.20 1.71
N PHE A 163 -10.90 3.24 2.99
CA PHE A 163 -9.76 4.05 3.44
C PHE A 163 -8.43 3.56 2.84
N ALA A 164 -8.22 2.25 2.74
CA ALA A 164 -7.04 1.71 2.08
C ALA A 164 -6.99 2.11 0.60
N ASN A 165 -8.12 2.07 -0.11
CA ASN A 165 -8.23 2.53 -1.49
C ASN A 165 -7.96 4.03 -1.65
N ASP A 166 -8.44 4.86 -0.72
CA ASP A 166 -8.14 6.31 -0.70
C ASP A 166 -6.62 6.59 -0.59
N PHE A 167 -5.93 5.89 0.33
CA PHE A 167 -4.47 5.99 0.43
C PHE A 167 -3.78 5.39 -0.79
N ARG A 168 -4.31 4.31 -1.36
CA ARG A 168 -3.80 3.73 -2.63
C ARG A 168 -3.78 4.77 -3.74
N ASP A 169 -4.84 5.56 -3.85
CA ASP A 169 -4.97 6.62 -4.86
C ASP A 169 -3.90 7.70 -4.70
N SER A 170 -3.48 8.00 -3.46
CA SER A 170 -2.36 8.90 -3.17
C SER A 170 -1.08 8.40 -3.86
N PHE A 171 -0.71 7.14 -3.61
CA PHE A 171 0.51 6.54 -4.16
C PHE A 171 0.42 6.34 -5.68
N ARG A 172 -0.75 5.91 -6.19
CA ARG A 172 -1.00 5.76 -7.62
C ARG A 172 -0.77 7.07 -8.38
N THR A 173 -1.20 8.20 -7.80
CA THR A 173 -1.07 9.53 -8.41
C THR A 173 0.40 9.93 -8.56
N PHE A 174 1.19 9.80 -7.50
CA PHE A 174 2.63 10.08 -7.53
C PHE A 174 3.39 9.13 -8.45
N LYS A 175 3.09 7.82 -8.40
CA LYS A 175 3.67 6.83 -9.31
C LYS A 175 3.43 7.20 -10.77
N ASN A 176 2.19 7.54 -11.13
CA ASN A 176 1.84 7.88 -12.52
C ASN A 176 2.56 9.15 -13.00
N ALA A 177 2.71 10.15 -12.13
CA ALA A 177 3.49 11.35 -12.43
C ALA A 177 4.97 11.01 -12.70
N LEU A 178 5.58 10.17 -11.86
CA LEU A 178 6.97 9.74 -12.04
C LEU A 178 7.19 8.89 -13.30
N ILE A 179 6.23 8.01 -13.65
CA ILE A 179 6.27 7.24 -14.90
C ILE A 179 6.21 8.17 -16.11
N LYS A 180 5.34 9.19 -16.08
CA LYS A 180 5.24 10.21 -17.14
C LYS A 180 6.58 10.94 -17.36
N ASP A 181 7.33 11.16 -16.28
CA ASP A 181 8.65 11.80 -16.32
C ASP A 181 9.81 10.82 -16.59
N ASN A 182 9.52 9.58 -16.99
CA ASN A 182 10.50 8.50 -17.21
C ASN A 182 11.36 8.14 -15.99
N ASN A 183 10.90 8.44 -14.77
CA ASN A 183 11.60 8.13 -13.53
C ASN A 183 11.04 6.84 -12.90
N LEU A 184 11.37 5.71 -13.53
CA LEU A 184 10.85 4.38 -13.13
C LEU A 184 11.33 3.92 -11.75
N LEU A 185 12.54 4.33 -11.34
CA LEU A 185 13.11 3.94 -10.07
C LEU A 185 12.34 4.59 -8.90
N ASP A 186 12.14 5.92 -8.96
CA ASP A 186 11.33 6.60 -7.95
C ASP A 186 9.87 6.14 -8.01
N ALA A 187 9.32 5.90 -9.21
CA ALA A 187 7.95 5.40 -9.36
C ALA A 187 7.75 4.05 -8.65
N SER A 188 8.75 3.16 -8.68
CA SER A 188 8.71 1.87 -7.99
C SER A 188 8.53 2.01 -6.47
N ASN A 189 9.15 3.04 -5.86
CA ASN A 189 9.01 3.30 -4.42
C ASN A 189 7.56 3.65 -4.04
N PHE A 190 6.84 4.41 -4.86
CA PHE A 190 5.42 4.68 -4.65
C PHE A 190 4.54 3.48 -4.99
N HIS A 191 4.89 2.74 -6.05
CA HIS A 191 4.16 1.54 -6.46
C HIS A 191 4.13 0.46 -5.37
N LYS A 192 5.23 0.27 -4.64
CA LYS A 192 5.31 -0.63 -3.49
C LYS A 192 4.21 -0.35 -2.44
N TYR A 193 3.96 0.92 -2.11
CA TYR A 193 2.91 1.30 -1.16
C TYR A 193 1.50 1.22 -1.76
N GLU A 194 1.34 1.51 -3.06
CA GLU A 194 0.09 1.27 -3.79
C GLU A 194 -0.34 -0.20 -3.72
N LEU A 195 0.59 -1.14 -3.94
CA LEU A 195 0.34 -2.58 -3.84
C LEU A 195 0.00 -3.00 -2.41
N TYR A 196 0.65 -2.42 -1.41
CA TYR A 196 0.35 -2.73 -0.01
C TYR A 196 -1.03 -2.23 0.43
N CYS A 197 -1.47 -1.05 -0.02
CA CYS A 197 -2.85 -0.62 0.17
C CYS A 197 -3.83 -1.62 -0.48
N LYS A 198 -3.51 -2.13 -1.68
CA LYS A 198 -4.32 -3.17 -2.33
C LYS A 198 -4.34 -4.48 -1.54
N GLU A 199 -3.24 -4.88 -0.93
CA GLU A 199 -3.16 -6.02 -0.01
C GLU A 199 -4.14 -5.84 1.17
N ILE A 200 -4.22 -4.63 1.76
CA ILE A 200 -5.18 -4.32 2.84
C ILE A 200 -6.64 -4.38 2.35
N GLU A 201 -6.95 -3.82 1.18
CA GLU A 201 -8.29 -3.91 0.56
C GLU A 201 -8.74 -5.36 0.40
N LEU A 202 -7.89 -6.19 -0.22
CA LEU A 202 -8.19 -7.60 -0.48
C LEU A 202 -8.39 -8.36 0.83
N LYS A 203 -7.54 -8.10 1.84
CA LYS A 203 -7.67 -8.69 3.18
C LYS A 203 -9.05 -8.44 3.77
N GLN A 204 -9.54 -7.21 3.72
CA GLN A 204 -10.85 -6.85 4.23
C GLN A 204 -12.00 -7.50 3.45
N ASN A 205 -11.82 -7.76 2.16
CA ASN A 205 -12.86 -8.36 1.32
C ASN A 205 -12.99 -9.87 1.54
N TRP A 206 -11.89 -10.62 1.57
CA TRP A 206 -11.97 -12.07 1.71
C TRP A 206 -12.27 -12.53 3.15
N ASP A 207 -11.93 -11.73 4.17
CA ASP A 207 -12.14 -12.02 5.60
C ASP A 207 -13.61 -11.86 6.06
N LYS A 208 -14.47 -11.25 5.23
CA LYS A 208 -15.93 -11.16 5.50
C LYS A 208 -16.52 -12.57 5.67
N LYS A 209 -17.67 -12.77 6.33
CA LYS A 209 -18.30 -14.12 6.40
C LYS A 209 -18.93 -14.51 5.06
N GLY A 210 -18.74 -15.74 4.60
CA GLY A 210 -19.32 -16.25 3.34
C GLY A 210 -20.84 -16.19 3.33
N GLU A 211 -21.44 -16.02 2.16
CA GLU A 211 -22.91 -16.04 2.01
C GLU A 211 -23.38 -17.49 1.78
N ASN A 212 -24.50 -17.86 2.40
CA ASN A 212 -25.14 -19.15 2.11
C ASN A 212 -25.68 -19.08 0.68
N VAL A 213 -25.22 -19.99 -0.19
CA VAL A 213 -25.57 -19.97 -1.61
C VAL A 213 -27.05 -20.29 -1.79
N LYS A 214 -27.85 -19.30 -2.18
CA LYS A 214 -29.27 -19.45 -2.53
C LYS A 214 -29.55 -19.15 -3.99
N ASN A 215 -28.68 -18.39 -4.64
CA ASN A 215 -28.76 -18.00 -6.05
C ASN A 215 -27.36 -17.94 -6.69
N THR A 216 -27.31 -17.63 -7.99
CA THR A 216 -26.07 -17.49 -8.76
C THR A 216 -25.21 -16.30 -8.29
N THR A 217 -25.82 -15.21 -7.84
CA THR A 217 -25.12 -14.03 -7.31
C THR A 217 -24.33 -14.34 -6.03
N ASP A 218 -24.90 -15.14 -5.13
CA ASP A 218 -24.24 -15.56 -3.88
C ASP A 218 -23.03 -16.45 -4.19
N LEU A 219 -23.14 -17.31 -5.22
CA LEU A 219 -22.03 -18.12 -5.73
C LEU A 219 -20.92 -17.24 -6.30
N GLU A 220 -21.26 -16.27 -7.15
CA GLU A 220 -20.30 -15.31 -7.74
C GLU A 220 -19.55 -14.53 -6.67
N LYS A 221 -20.24 -14.08 -5.61
CA LYS A 221 -19.61 -13.41 -4.46
C LYS A 221 -18.61 -14.32 -3.75
N ASN A 222 -18.98 -15.57 -3.49
CA ASN A 222 -18.10 -16.54 -2.84
C ASN A 222 -16.87 -16.85 -3.71
N VAL A 223 -17.02 -16.98 -5.03
CA VAL A 223 -15.91 -17.15 -5.98
C VAL A 223 -15.00 -15.91 -5.99
N SER A 224 -15.57 -14.70 -6.04
CA SER A 224 -14.76 -13.47 -6.00
C SER A 224 -13.93 -13.37 -4.72
N ARG A 225 -14.45 -13.83 -3.58
CA ARG A 225 -13.68 -13.85 -2.32
C ARG A 225 -12.50 -14.81 -2.35
N ILE A 226 -12.64 -15.96 -3.00
CA ILE A 226 -11.52 -16.90 -3.20
C ILE A 226 -10.46 -16.25 -4.08
N ARG A 227 -10.87 -15.56 -5.17
CA ARG A 227 -9.94 -14.79 -6.00
C ARG A 227 -9.23 -13.71 -5.17
N ASP A 228 -9.98 -12.92 -4.39
CA ASP A 228 -9.40 -11.88 -3.54
C ASP A 228 -8.42 -12.45 -2.50
N PHE A 229 -8.69 -13.64 -1.97
CA PHE A 229 -7.78 -14.38 -1.09
C PHE A 229 -6.50 -14.79 -1.80
N VAL A 230 -6.60 -15.34 -3.02
CA VAL A 230 -5.44 -15.73 -3.83
C VAL A 230 -4.61 -14.50 -4.20
N ASP A 231 -5.25 -13.40 -4.63
CA ASP A 231 -4.58 -12.15 -4.95
C ASP A 231 -3.91 -11.53 -3.71
N PHE A 232 -4.56 -11.61 -2.55
CA PHE A 232 -3.97 -11.19 -1.27
C PHE A 232 -2.70 -11.99 -0.94
N LEU A 233 -2.74 -13.32 -1.08
CA LEU A 233 -1.57 -14.15 -0.89
C LEU A 233 -0.47 -13.80 -1.88
N LEU A 234 -0.81 -13.63 -3.16
CA LEU A 234 0.14 -13.28 -4.22
C LEU A 234 0.86 -11.97 -3.92
N LEU A 235 0.13 -10.91 -3.54
CA LEU A 235 0.74 -9.63 -3.15
C LEU A 235 1.57 -9.75 -1.87
N GLY A 236 1.10 -10.52 -0.88
CA GLY A 236 1.85 -10.77 0.35
C GLY A 236 3.16 -11.54 0.10
N PHE A 237 3.16 -12.50 -0.83
CA PHE A 237 4.37 -13.18 -1.30
C PHE A 237 5.28 -12.21 -2.03
N TYR A 238 4.77 -11.47 -3.01
CA TYR A 238 5.53 -10.47 -3.75
C TYR A 238 6.24 -9.51 -2.78
N ARG A 239 5.51 -8.95 -1.81
CA ARG A 239 6.07 -8.08 -0.78
C ARG A 239 7.18 -8.77 0.00
N LYS A 240 6.95 -9.94 0.60
CA LYS A 240 7.98 -10.62 1.43
C LYS A 240 9.20 -11.11 0.64
N LEU A 241 9.01 -11.50 -0.62
CA LEU A 241 10.08 -11.98 -1.48
C LEU A 241 10.93 -10.82 -2.02
N CYS A 242 10.29 -9.70 -2.34
CA CYS A 242 10.91 -8.55 -3.00
C CYS A 242 11.39 -7.46 -2.05
N ASP A 243 10.90 -7.34 -0.81
CA ASP A 243 11.30 -6.27 0.14
C ASP A 243 12.76 -6.35 0.64
N HIS A 244 13.55 -7.23 0.02
CA HIS A 244 14.96 -7.47 0.28
C HIS A 244 15.82 -7.27 -0.97
N HIS A 245 15.42 -6.40 -1.91
CA HIS A 245 16.18 -6.12 -3.15
C HIS A 245 17.67 -5.77 -2.94
N THR A 246 18.06 -5.34 -1.74
CA THR A 246 19.45 -5.02 -1.37
C THR A 246 20.17 -6.14 -0.62
N ASP A 247 19.47 -7.22 -0.23
CA ASP A 247 20.00 -8.33 0.57
C ASP A 247 19.87 -9.63 -0.22
N PHE A 248 20.93 -9.94 -0.97
CA PHE A 248 21.01 -11.12 -1.83
C PHE A 248 20.70 -12.44 -1.08
N LEU A 249 21.17 -12.59 0.16
CA LEU A 249 20.98 -13.82 0.93
C LEU A 249 19.51 -14.03 1.29
N LYS A 250 18.79 -12.95 1.64
CA LYS A 250 17.34 -13.04 1.88
C LYS A 250 16.58 -13.38 0.61
N VAL A 251 16.92 -12.77 -0.52
CA VAL A 251 16.31 -13.08 -1.83
C VAL A 251 16.59 -14.54 -2.21
N PHE A 252 17.81 -15.03 -2.01
CA PHE A 252 18.19 -16.41 -2.29
C PHE A 252 17.46 -17.40 -1.40
N ASN A 253 17.37 -17.15 -0.08
CA ASN A 253 16.62 -18.00 0.84
C ASN A 253 15.13 -18.09 0.45
N ASN A 254 14.56 -16.96 0.05
CA ASN A 254 13.20 -16.84 -0.46
C ASN A 254 12.98 -17.64 -1.76
N LEU A 255 13.95 -17.65 -2.68
CA LEU A 255 13.93 -18.49 -3.88
C LEU A 255 13.94 -19.99 -3.54
N ILE A 256 14.81 -20.42 -2.61
CA ILE A 256 14.88 -21.81 -2.16
C ILE A 256 13.56 -22.26 -1.51
N LEU A 257 12.93 -21.40 -0.70
CA LEU A 257 11.61 -21.66 -0.13
C LEU A 257 10.55 -21.84 -1.22
N LEU A 258 10.54 -21.01 -2.26
CA LEU A 258 9.59 -21.12 -3.38
C LEU A 258 9.79 -22.44 -4.13
N ILE A 259 11.03 -22.83 -4.42
CA ILE A 259 11.36 -24.11 -5.07
C ILE A 259 10.87 -25.28 -4.20
N SER A 260 11.08 -25.20 -2.88
CA SER A 260 10.66 -26.25 -1.93
C SER A 260 9.13 -26.39 -1.87
N LEU A 261 8.40 -25.27 -1.82
CA LEU A 261 6.93 -25.25 -1.87
C LEU A 261 6.40 -25.79 -3.21
N TYR A 262 7.10 -25.54 -4.31
CA TYR A 262 6.71 -26.02 -5.62
C TYR A 262 6.93 -27.52 -5.78
N ILE A 263 8.07 -28.05 -5.29
CA ILE A 263 8.32 -29.50 -5.23
C ILE A 263 7.24 -30.17 -4.35
N LEU A 264 6.91 -29.56 -3.21
CA LEU A 264 5.83 -30.02 -2.34
C LEU A 264 4.48 -30.06 -3.07
N PHE A 265 4.15 -29.00 -3.83
CA PHE A 265 2.92 -28.95 -4.62
C PHE A 265 2.84 -30.09 -5.65
N ILE A 266 3.95 -30.40 -6.34
CA ILE A 266 4.02 -31.52 -7.30
C ILE A 266 3.90 -32.89 -6.61
N PHE A 267 4.38 -33.00 -5.37
CA PHE A 267 4.45 -34.26 -4.63
C PHE A 267 3.16 -34.57 -3.87
N VAL A 268 2.54 -33.57 -3.23
CA VAL A 268 1.20 -33.66 -2.62
C VAL A 268 0.12 -33.68 -3.70
N GLY A 269 0.30 -32.88 -4.74
CA GLY A 269 -0.54 -32.83 -5.92
C GLY A 269 -0.26 -33.96 -6.90
N SER A 270 -0.16 -35.20 -6.43
CA SER A 270 -0.39 -36.40 -7.26
C SER A 270 -1.87 -36.46 -7.73
N PHE A 271 -2.43 -35.33 -8.16
CA PHE A 271 -3.33 -35.28 -9.30
C PHE A 271 -2.43 -35.41 -10.52
N GLU A 272 -2.36 -36.62 -11.10
CA GLU A 272 -2.36 -36.65 -12.56
C GLU A 272 -3.50 -35.72 -12.99
N PHE A 273 -3.18 -34.61 -13.66
CA PHE A 273 -4.18 -33.95 -14.49
C PHE A 273 -4.48 -34.96 -15.60
N ASP A 274 -5.39 -35.90 -15.31
CA ASP A 274 -5.87 -36.91 -16.25
C ASP A 274 -6.74 -36.28 -17.36
N LEU A 275 -6.67 -34.95 -17.51
CA LEU A 275 -7.19 -34.22 -18.67
C LEU A 275 -6.26 -34.27 -19.88
N GLU A 276 -5.08 -34.88 -19.78
CA GLU A 276 -4.09 -34.77 -20.85
C GLU A 276 -3.46 -36.07 -21.35
N LYS A 277 -3.99 -37.24 -20.96
CA LYS A 277 -3.63 -38.49 -21.67
C LYS A 277 -4.21 -38.57 -23.08
N LYS A 278 -5.13 -37.66 -23.45
CA LYS A 278 -5.77 -37.62 -24.78
C LYS A 278 -5.52 -36.36 -25.63
N SER A 279 -5.01 -35.26 -25.05
CA SER A 279 -4.81 -33.99 -25.77
C SER A 279 -3.35 -33.56 -25.96
N ILE A 280 -2.38 -34.09 -25.20
CA ILE A 280 -0.94 -33.85 -25.45
C ILE A 280 -0.34 -34.95 -26.34
N GLN A 281 -0.81 -35.09 -27.56
CA GLN A 281 0.10 -35.58 -28.61
C GLN A 281 0.68 -34.43 -29.43
N ASN A 282 0.17 -33.20 -29.28
CA ASN A 282 0.54 -32.07 -30.13
C ASN A 282 1.23 -30.89 -29.41
N LEU A 283 1.56 -30.99 -28.12
CA LEU A 283 2.32 -29.93 -27.41
C LEU A 283 3.73 -30.35 -26.98
N ASN A 284 4.39 -31.21 -27.76
CA ASN A 284 5.81 -31.57 -27.58
C ASN A 284 6.79 -30.43 -27.95
N LYS A 285 6.41 -29.17 -27.76
CA LYS A 285 7.21 -28.01 -28.15
C LYS A 285 7.03 -26.81 -27.23
N THR A 286 7.15 -26.98 -25.93
CA THR A 286 7.60 -25.86 -25.09
C THR A 286 8.75 -26.31 -24.20
N SER A 287 9.89 -25.64 -24.34
CA SER A 287 11.06 -25.79 -23.49
C SER A 287 10.82 -25.13 -22.13
N ASP A 288 9.72 -25.48 -21.47
CA ASP A 288 9.36 -24.89 -20.20
C ASP A 288 10.00 -25.64 -19.03
N MET A 289 10.34 -24.89 -18.00
CA MET A 289 10.87 -25.39 -16.72
C MET A 289 10.06 -26.58 -16.16
N PHE A 290 8.76 -26.66 -16.49
CA PHE A 290 7.87 -27.79 -16.20
C PHE A 290 8.40 -29.14 -16.72
N SER A 291 8.91 -29.20 -17.95
CA SER A 291 9.48 -30.42 -18.53
C SER A 291 10.73 -30.89 -17.77
N TYR A 292 11.58 -29.95 -17.34
CA TYR A 292 12.77 -30.27 -16.53
C TYR A 292 12.39 -30.77 -15.14
N LEU A 293 11.42 -30.14 -14.49
CA LEU A 293 10.99 -30.53 -13.14
C LEU A 293 10.27 -31.88 -13.13
N THR A 294 9.48 -32.21 -14.16
CA THR A 294 8.88 -33.54 -14.33
C THR A 294 9.95 -34.61 -14.56
N LYS A 295 10.99 -34.33 -15.36
CA LYS A 295 12.12 -35.26 -15.54
C LYS A 295 12.90 -35.47 -14.24
N VAL A 296 13.15 -34.40 -13.48
CA VAL A 296 13.80 -34.50 -12.16
C VAL A 296 12.95 -35.33 -11.19
N LYS A 297 11.63 -35.14 -11.18
CA LYS A 297 10.68 -35.97 -10.42
C LYS A 297 10.80 -37.44 -10.80
N GLU A 298 10.79 -37.77 -12.09
CA GLU A 298 10.93 -39.15 -12.57
C GLU A 298 12.27 -39.78 -12.17
N VAL A 299 13.38 -39.04 -12.28
CA VAL A 299 14.71 -39.50 -11.84
C VAL A 299 14.72 -39.78 -10.33
N ILE A 300 14.10 -38.91 -9.52
CA ILE A 300 14.01 -39.10 -8.07
C ILE A 300 13.13 -40.30 -7.73
N ILE A 301 11.96 -40.47 -8.37
CA ILE A 301 11.05 -41.59 -8.13
C ILE A 301 11.68 -42.92 -8.54
N ASN A 302 12.48 -42.95 -9.60
CA ASN A 302 13.14 -44.15 -10.10
C ASN A 302 14.38 -44.57 -9.29
N PHE A 303 14.78 -43.77 -8.29
CA PHE A 303 15.84 -44.17 -7.39
C PHE A 303 15.35 -45.34 -6.51
N SER A 304 16.10 -46.45 -6.46
CA SER A 304 15.67 -47.70 -5.82
C SER A 304 15.23 -47.52 -4.35
N PHE A 305 15.93 -46.65 -3.62
CA PHE A 305 15.57 -46.27 -2.25
C PHE A 305 14.23 -45.52 -2.17
N MET A 306 13.95 -44.65 -3.13
CA MET A 306 12.69 -43.89 -3.17
C MET A 306 11.50 -44.78 -3.51
N GLN A 307 11.65 -45.78 -4.39
CA GLN A 307 10.58 -46.75 -4.66
C GLN A 307 10.25 -47.60 -3.44
N GLN A 308 11.28 -48.05 -2.70
CA GLN A 308 11.11 -48.92 -1.54
C GLN A 308 10.40 -48.22 -0.37
N TYR A 309 10.62 -46.92 -0.20
CA TYR A 309 10.11 -46.16 0.94
C TYR A 309 9.16 -45.03 0.56
N TYR A 310 8.67 -44.99 -0.69
CA TYR A 310 7.87 -43.88 -1.24
C TYR A 310 6.75 -43.43 -0.30
N ASN A 311 5.92 -44.38 0.14
CA ASN A 311 4.79 -44.09 1.04
C ASN A 311 5.26 -43.60 2.42
N HIS A 312 6.34 -44.14 2.97
CA HIS A 312 6.87 -43.71 4.27
C HIS A 312 7.50 -42.32 4.20
N ILE A 313 8.23 -42.02 3.12
CA ILE A 313 8.80 -40.70 2.86
C ILE A 313 7.66 -39.70 2.63
N LEU A 314 6.63 -40.05 1.86
CA LEU A 314 5.46 -39.22 1.62
C LEU A 314 4.71 -38.89 2.93
N ILE A 315 4.43 -39.90 3.76
CA ILE A 315 3.78 -39.71 5.06
C ILE A 315 4.64 -38.84 5.98
N SER A 316 5.94 -39.14 6.09
CA SER A 316 6.87 -38.35 6.92
C SER A 316 6.95 -36.90 6.46
N PHE A 317 6.94 -36.66 5.15
CA PHE A 317 7.03 -35.32 4.59
C PHE A 317 5.73 -34.54 4.73
N VAL A 318 4.57 -35.17 4.49
CA VAL A 318 3.25 -34.58 4.79
C VAL A 318 3.14 -34.22 6.27
N ALA A 319 3.62 -35.06 7.18
CA ALA A 319 3.67 -34.76 8.60
C ALA A 319 4.54 -33.54 8.91
N VAL A 320 5.73 -33.43 8.31
CA VAL A 320 6.60 -32.24 8.45
C VAL A 320 5.92 -30.98 7.90
N CYS A 321 5.26 -31.06 6.75
CA CYS A 321 4.51 -29.93 6.18
C CYS A 321 3.33 -29.52 7.05
N PHE A 322 2.62 -30.48 7.64
CA PHE A 322 1.57 -30.21 8.60
C PHE A 322 2.11 -29.53 9.87
N ILE A 323 3.27 -29.96 10.37
CA ILE A 323 3.98 -29.29 11.48
C ILE A 323 4.39 -27.87 11.08
N CYS A 324 4.95 -27.67 9.89
CA CYS A 324 5.31 -26.34 9.37
C CYS A 324 4.09 -25.43 9.24
N LEU A 325 2.96 -25.96 8.73
CA LEU A 325 1.68 -25.24 8.69
C LEU A 325 1.21 -24.88 10.09
N ILE A 326 1.26 -25.80 11.06
CA ILE A 326 0.95 -25.53 12.47
C ILE A 326 1.86 -24.42 13.01
N VAL A 327 3.16 -24.44 12.72
CA VAL A 327 4.11 -23.39 13.16
C VAL A 327 3.81 -22.04 12.52
N ILE A 328 3.46 -22.03 11.22
CA ILE A 328 3.04 -20.81 10.51
C ILE A 328 1.74 -20.28 11.12
N PHE A 329 0.73 -21.13 11.30
CA PHE A 329 -0.52 -20.78 11.97
C PHE A 329 -0.27 -20.30 13.39
N TYR A 330 0.57 -20.98 14.17
CA TYR A 330 0.96 -20.55 15.51
C TYR A 330 1.63 -19.18 15.51
N LYS A 331 2.54 -18.89 14.57
CA LYS A 331 3.14 -17.56 14.43
C LYS A 331 2.09 -16.50 14.06
N ILE A 332 1.16 -16.83 13.15
CA ILE A 332 0.05 -15.95 12.78
C ILE A 332 -0.85 -15.67 14.00
N PHE A 333 -1.27 -16.71 14.74
CA PHE A 333 -2.11 -16.58 15.93
C PHE A 333 -1.40 -15.88 17.09
N LYS A 334 -0.10 -16.12 17.28
CA LYS A 334 0.72 -15.42 18.27
C LYS A 334 0.80 -13.93 17.95
N ASN A 335 1.00 -13.56 16.68
CA ASN A 335 0.99 -12.17 16.25
C ASN A 335 -0.40 -11.53 16.45
N ILE A 336 -1.50 -12.26 16.17
CA ILE A 336 -2.87 -11.80 16.46
C ILE A 336 -3.09 -11.59 17.98
N LYS A 337 -2.54 -12.47 18.83
CA LYS A 337 -2.67 -12.35 20.29
C LYS A 337 -1.86 -11.19 20.87
N LEU A 338 -0.71 -10.85 20.26
CA LEU A 338 0.05 -9.64 20.60
C LEU A 338 -0.72 -8.36 20.22
N ASP A 339 -1.38 -8.33 19.06
CA ASP A 339 -2.23 -7.21 18.66
C ASP A 339 -3.40 -6.98 19.66
N PHE A 340 -3.98 -8.05 20.20
CA PHE A 340 -5.02 -7.96 21.25
C PHE A 340 -4.50 -7.47 22.61
N ILE A 341 -3.24 -7.75 22.95
CA ILE A 341 -2.63 -7.28 24.21
C ILE A 341 -2.23 -5.80 24.10
N ILE A 342 -1.77 -5.35 22.93
CA ILE A 342 -1.45 -3.93 22.68
C ILE A 342 -2.70 -3.06 22.67
N ILE A 343 -3.86 -3.58 22.24
CA ILE A 343 -5.15 -2.85 22.26
C ILE A 343 -5.72 -2.69 23.67
N LYS A 344 -5.18 -3.37 24.69
CA LYS A 344 -5.73 -3.35 26.06
C LYS A 344 -4.94 -2.50 27.07
N ASN A 345 -3.95 -1.74 26.64
CA ASN A 345 -3.19 -0.81 27.48
C ASN A 345 -3.41 0.65 27.07
#